data_AF-X1J3Z4-F1
#
_entry.id   AF-X1J3Z4-F1
#
_cell.length_a   1.000
_cell.length_b   1.000
_cell.length_c   1.000
_cell.angle_alpha   90.00
_cell.angle_beta   90.00
_cell.angle_gamma   90.00
#
_symmetry.space_group_name_H-M   'P 1'
#
loop_
_entity.id
_entity.type
_entity.pdbx_description
1 polymer ?
#
loop_
_entity_poly.entity_id
_entity_poly.type
_entity_poly.pdbx_seq_one_letter_code
_entity_poly.pdbx_strand_id
1 'polypeptide(L)'
;MKGKCLGIVTPLGFGYTEDMVGFFARFGFEEFENEGLKMLIKKFEPVQLPSAVHLEEKYKYEPVQGKVVVDLFWSSICPIVGPWTIFNIREVCEEFGDKVIVNDICIDDPEVLLKYGISLWSKAFFNGKPAEFWGPPEKEEIRDKLEEALEVK
;
A
#
# COMPACT_ATOMS: atom_id res chain seq x y z
N MET A 1 -14.75 -26.16 18.96
CA MET A 1 -13.35 -26.27 18.49
C MET A 1 -12.98 -24.96 17.81
N LYS A 2 -11.92 -24.28 18.27
CA LYS A 2 -11.36 -23.09 17.63
C LYS A 2 -10.84 -23.43 16.22
N GLY A 3 -10.94 -22.45 15.32
CA GLY A 3 -10.67 -22.47 13.88
C GLY A 3 -9.55 -23.39 13.41
N LYS A 4 -9.94 -24.47 12.73
CA LYS A 4 -9.09 -25.04 11.69
C LYS A 4 -9.08 -24.04 10.54
N CYS A 5 -7.90 -23.67 10.06
CA CYS A 5 -7.78 -22.93 8.81
C CYS A 5 -8.29 -23.86 7.69
N LEU A 6 -9.48 -23.56 7.16
CA LEU A 6 -10.13 -24.34 6.09
C LEU A 6 -9.60 -23.96 4.70
N GLY A 7 -8.84 -22.88 4.61
CA GLY A 7 -8.47 -22.21 3.38
C GLY A 7 -6.97 -21.99 3.28
N ILE A 8 -6.54 -21.71 2.07
CA ILE A 8 -5.14 -21.57 1.66
C ILE A 8 -4.32 -20.66 2.60
N VAL A 9 -3.06 -21.04 2.86
CA VAL A 9 -2.08 -20.16 3.51
C VAL A 9 -0.98 -19.79 2.52
N THR A 10 -0.58 -18.53 2.52
CA THR A 10 0.53 -18.00 1.73
C THR A 10 1.48 -17.17 2.61
N PRO A 11 2.81 -17.34 2.49
CA PRO A 11 3.76 -16.41 3.09
C PRO A 11 3.85 -15.15 2.21
N LEU A 12 3.27 -14.04 2.69
CA LEU A 12 3.40 -12.73 2.06
C LEU A 12 4.88 -12.35 1.92
N GLY A 13 5.33 -12.11 0.69
CA GLY A 13 6.66 -11.54 0.40
C GLY A 13 7.82 -12.53 0.23
N PHE A 14 7.61 -13.85 0.29
CA PHE A 14 8.71 -14.82 0.30
C PHE A 14 8.78 -15.77 -0.90
N GLY A 15 7.99 -15.53 -1.95
CA GLY A 15 7.89 -16.43 -3.12
C GLY A 15 8.98 -16.28 -4.18
N TYR A 16 10.05 -15.51 -3.96
CA TYR A 16 10.80 -14.92 -5.07
C TYR A 16 12.29 -15.29 -5.16
N THR A 17 12.79 -16.17 -4.30
CA THR A 17 14.13 -16.75 -4.46
C THR A 17 14.04 -18.26 -4.59
N GLU A 18 14.88 -18.86 -5.44
CA GLU A 18 14.89 -20.32 -5.69
C GLU A 18 15.05 -21.11 -4.38
N ASP A 19 15.88 -20.60 -3.45
CA ASP A 19 16.08 -21.19 -2.13
C ASP A 19 14.79 -21.26 -1.30
N MET A 20 13.93 -20.24 -1.39
CA MET A 20 12.68 -20.19 -0.64
C MET A 20 11.62 -21.09 -1.25
N VAL A 21 11.50 -21.15 -2.58
CA VAL A 21 10.59 -22.09 -3.26
C VAL A 21 10.92 -23.53 -2.86
N GLY A 22 12.19 -23.92 -2.96
CA GLY A 22 12.64 -25.26 -2.58
C GLY A 22 12.45 -25.56 -1.09
N PHE A 23 12.64 -24.57 -0.21
CA PHE A 23 12.39 -24.71 1.22
C PHE A 23 10.90 -24.95 1.52
N PHE A 24 10.01 -24.10 1.01
CA PHE A 24 8.57 -24.19 1.29
C PHE A 24 7.90 -25.39 0.60
N ALA A 25 8.40 -25.83 -0.55
CA ALA A 25 7.93 -27.05 -1.20
C ALA A 25 8.02 -28.28 -0.29
N ARG A 26 9.06 -28.38 0.56
CA ARG A 26 9.23 -29.47 1.55
C ARG A 26 8.11 -29.49 2.60
N PHE A 27 7.43 -28.36 2.80
CA PHE A 27 6.30 -28.23 3.71
C PHE A 27 4.95 -28.35 3.00
N GLY A 28 4.92 -28.72 1.73
CA GLY A 28 3.70 -28.91 0.95
C GLY A 28 3.09 -27.60 0.42
N PHE A 29 3.91 -26.56 0.24
CA PHE A 29 3.52 -25.39 -0.56
C PHE A 29 3.78 -25.68 -2.04
N GLU A 30 2.94 -25.11 -2.90
CA GLU A 30 3.05 -25.15 -4.35
C GLU A 30 3.09 -23.72 -4.91
N GLU A 31 3.74 -23.54 -6.06
CA GLU A 31 3.65 -22.28 -6.79
C GLU A 31 2.25 -22.14 -7.40
N PHE A 32 1.71 -20.94 -7.30
CA PHE A 32 0.46 -20.54 -7.92
C PHE A 32 0.68 -19.25 -8.70
N GLU A 33 0.18 -19.24 -9.92
CA GLU A 33 0.12 -18.06 -10.76
C GLU A 33 -1.30 -17.90 -11.30
N ASN A 34 -1.91 -16.74 -11.08
CA ASN A 34 -3.22 -16.42 -11.64
C ASN A 34 -3.31 -14.93 -11.95
N GLU A 35 -3.67 -14.58 -13.18
CA GLU A 35 -3.84 -13.19 -13.63
C GLU A 35 -2.66 -12.28 -13.22
N GLY A 36 -1.42 -12.78 -13.31
CA GLY A 36 -0.20 -12.03 -12.95
C GLY A 36 0.15 -12.00 -11.46
N LEU A 37 -0.68 -12.58 -10.58
CA LEU A 37 -0.35 -12.80 -9.18
C LEU A 37 0.42 -14.12 -9.04
N LYS A 38 1.71 -14.04 -8.67
CA LYS A 38 2.55 -15.20 -8.36
C LYS A 38 2.79 -15.33 -6.85
N MET A 39 2.42 -16.47 -6.27
CA MET A 39 2.55 -16.76 -4.83
C MET A 39 2.89 -18.22 -4.54
N LEU A 40 3.38 -18.49 -3.33
CA LEU A 40 3.44 -19.84 -2.77
C LEU A 40 2.19 -20.10 -1.94
N ILE A 41 1.48 -21.18 -2.20
CA ILE A 41 0.24 -21.53 -1.50
C ILE A 41 0.29 -22.93 -0.91
N LYS A 42 -0.37 -23.16 0.23
CA LYS A 42 -0.61 -24.50 0.75
C LYS A 42 -2.11 -24.72 0.94
N LYS A 43 -2.64 -25.76 0.29
CA LYS A 43 -4.02 -26.21 0.42
C LYS A 43 -4.12 -27.26 1.52
N PHE A 44 -5.07 -27.10 2.44
CA PHE A 44 -5.34 -28.10 3.48
C PHE A 44 -6.48 -29.06 3.09
N GLU A 45 -7.31 -28.67 2.12
CA GLU A 45 -8.40 -29.44 1.53
C GLU A 45 -8.50 -29.14 0.02
N PRO A 46 -9.21 -29.95 -0.78
CA PRO A 46 -9.50 -29.65 -2.18
C PRO A 46 -10.40 -28.41 -2.30
N VAL A 47 -9.79 -27.23 -2.49
CA VAL A 47 -10.46 -25.94 -2.58
C VAL A 47 -10.15 -25.25 -3.91
N GLN A 48 -11.19 -24.65 -4.52
CA GLN A 48 -11.01 -23.79 -5.69
C GLN A 48 -10.30 -22.51 -5.26
N LEU A 49 -9.25 -22.14 -5.99
CA LEU A 49 -8.51 -20.92 -5.70
C LEU A 49 -9.33 -19.68 -6.07
N PRO A 50 -9.35 -18.64 -5.22
CA PRO A 50 -10.00 -17.39 -5.57
C PRO A 50 -9.25 -16.72 -6.74
N SER A 51 -9.99 -16.00 -7.58
CA SER A 51 -9.38 -15.11 -8.57
C SER A 51 -8.61 -13.98 -7.87
N ALA A 52 -7.53 -13.51 -8.49
CA ALA A 52 -6.85 -12.32 -8.03
C ALA A 52 -7.82 -11.14 -8.13
N VAL A 53 -7.93 -10.34 -7.07
CA VAL A 53 -8.72 -9.11 -7.13
C VAL A 53 -7.79 -8.00 -7.62
N HIS A 54 -7.90 -7.68 -8.90
CA HIS A 54 -7.28 -6.49 -9.47
C HIS A 54 -8.17 -5.29 -9.19
N LEU A 55 -7.72 -4.40 -8.30
CA LEU A 55 -8.38 -3.12 -8.09
C LEU A 55 -7.95 -2.16 -9.21
N GLU A 56 -8.90 -1.70 -9.99
CA GLU A 56 -8.66 -0.58 -10.91
C GLU A 56 -8.52 0.71 -10.09
N GLU A 57 -7.47 1.49 -10.34
CA GLU A 57 -7.24 2.77 -9.66
C GLU A 57 -8.33 3.78 -10.06
N LYS A 58 -9.15 4.18 -9.09
CA LYS A 58 -10.28 5.12 -9.24
C LYS A 58 -10.02 6.47 -8.58
N TYR A 59 -8.83 6.65 -8.02
CA TYR A 59 -8.43 7.87 -7.36
C TYR A 59 -8.54 9.07 -8.31
N LYS A 60 -9.13 10.15 -7.79
CA LYS A 60 -9.26 11.43 -8.50
C LYS A 60 -8.77 12.52 -7.59
N TYR A 61 -7.81 13.28 -8.09
CA TYR A 61 -7.27 14.43 -7.41
C TYR A 61 -8.26 15.60 -7.47
N GLU A 62 -8.51 16.23 -6.31
CA GLU A 62 -9.34 17.42 -6.17
C GLU A 62 -8.47 18.62 -5.77
N PRO A 63 -8.13 19.53 -6.70
CA PRO A 63 -7.25 20.65 -6.40
C PRO A 63 -7.91 21.72 -5.53
N VAL A 64 -7.15 22.28 -4.59
CA VAL A 64 -7.55 23.43 -3.79
C VAL A 64 -6.68 24.63 -4.12
N GLN A 65 -7.30 25.72 -4.57
CA GLN A 65 -6.57 26.90 -5.03
C GLN A 65 -5.66 27.46 -3.92
N GLY A 66 -4.38 27.64 -4.25
CA GLY A 66 -3.40 28.24 -3.37
C GLY A 66 -2.90 27.33 -2.25
N LYS A 67 -3.25 26.04 -2.27
CA LYS A 67 -2.81 25.05 -1.29
C LYS A 67 -2.25 23.81 -1.98
N VAL A 68 -1.34 23.13 -1.29
CA VAL A 68 -0.93 21.77 -1.65
C VAL A 68 -1.87 20.79 -0.98
N VAL A 69 -2.40 19.85 -1.74
CA VAL A 69 -3.23 18.75 -1.21
C VAL A 69 -2.36 17.51 -1.11
N VAL A 70 -2.32 16.94 0.08
CA VAL A 70 -1.60 15.71 0.40
C VAL A 70 -2.63 14.64 0.71
N ASP A 71 -2.84 13.70 -0.22
CA ASP A 71 -3.72 12.56 -0.02
C ASP A 71 -2.89 11.35 0.45
N LEU A 72 -3.04 11.00 1.72
CA LEU A 72 -2.27 9.95 2.38
C LEU A 72 -3.14 8.72 2.60
N PHE A 73 -2.98 7.72 1.73
CA PHE A 73 -3.63 6.42 1.84
C PHE A 73 -2.76 5.48 2.67
N TRP A 74 -3.33 4.86 3.70
CA TRP A 74 -2.59 3.93 4.56
C TRP A 74 -3.38 2.69 4.95
N SER A 75 -2.67 1.57 5.08
CA SER A 75 -3.19 0.29 5.56
C SER A 75 -2.35 -0.22 6.73
N SER A 76 -3.00 -0.92 7.68
CA SER A 76 -2.30 -1.65 8.76
C SER A 76 -1.54 -2.89 8.27
N ILE A 77 -1.76 -3.36 7.04
CA ILE A 77 -1.12 -4.56 6.47
C ILE A 77 0.33 -4.27 6.00
N CYS A 78 0.67 -3.02 5.66
CA CYS A 78 1.99 -2.70 5.11
C CYS A 78 2.99 -2.30 6.23
N PRO A 79 4.01 -3.12 6.53
CA PRO A 79 5.03 -2.76 7.51
C PRO A 79 6.12 -1.81 6.97
N ILE A 80 6.32 -1.74 5.65
CA ILE A 80 7.44 -1.03 5.00
C ILE A 80 7.12 0.44 4.71
N VAL A 81 5.99 0.72 4.06
CA VAL A 81 5.42 2.08 3.98
C VAL A 81 4.55 2.28 5.23
N GLY A 82 5.20 2.03 6.37
CA GLY A 82 4.58 1.84 7.67
C GLY A 82 4.29 3.15 8.39
N PRO A 83 4.00 3.07 9.69
CA PRO A 83 3.65 4.23 10.53
C PRO A 83 4.67 5.35 10.44
N TRP A 84 5.95 5.04 10.27
CA TRP A 84 7.03 6.02 10.25
C TRP A 84 6.93 7.03 9.10
N THR A 85 6.67 6.56 7.88
CA THR A 85 6.44 7.43 6.71
C THR A 85 5.22 8.33 6.92
N ILE A 86 4.14 7.76 7.45
CA ILE A 86 2.89 8.48 7.75
C ILE A 86 3.14 9.57 8.79
N PHE A 87 3.87 9.25 9.86
CA PHE A 87 4.22 10.22 10.91
C PHE A 87 5.10 11.34 10.38
N ASN A 88 6.16 11.02 9.61
CA ASN A 88 7.02 12.04 9.03
C ASN A 88 6.25 12.97 8.08
N ILE A 89 5.39 12.42 7.22
CA ILE A 89 4.56 13.23 6.31
C ILE A 89 3.64 14.14 7.10
N ARG A 90 2.94 13.63 8.12
CA ARG A 90 2.04 14.43 8.97
C ARG A 90 2.80 15.56 9.68
N GLU A 91 3.90 15.23 10.35
CA GLU A 91 4.70 16.21 11.09
C GLU A 91 5.23 17.30 10.16
N VAL A 92 5.77 16.93 9.00
CA VAL A 92 6.27 17.92 8.04
C VAL A 92 5.11 18.76 7.49
N CYS A 93 3.97 18.17 7.15
CA CYS A 93 2.82 18.95 6.67
C CYS A 93 2.32 19.97 7.70
N GLU A 94 2.37 19.64 9.01
CA GLU A 94 2.04 20.58 10.08
C GLU A 94 2.97 21.80 10.09
N GLU A 95 4.25 21.64 9.71
CA GLU A 95 5.21 22.75 9.60
C GLU A 95 4.77 23.80 8.54
N PHE A 96 4.02 23.40 7.51
CA PHE A 96 3.53 24.29 6.45
C PHE A 96 2.17 24.96 6.75
N GLY A 97 1.51 24.55 7.84
CA GLY A 97 0.25 25.13 8.31
C GLY A 97 -0.83 25.20 7.23
N ASP A 98 -1.48 26.35 7.08
CA ASP A 98 -2.64 26.53 6.18
C ASP A 98 -2.33 26.37 4.68
N LYS A 99 -1.06 26.30 4.30
CA LYS A 99 -0.62 26.12 2.91
C LYS A 99 -0.80 24.67 2.43
N VAL A 100 -0.94 23.72 3.34
CA VAL A 100 -1.10 22.30 3.04
C VAL A 100 -2.42 21.80 3.61
N ILE A 101 -3.12 20.96 2.85
CA ILE A 101 -4.27 20.18 3.32
C ILE A 101 -3.83 18.72 3.31
N VAL A 102 -3.98 18.04 4.45
CA VAL A 102 -3.70 16.61 4.57
C VAL A 102 -5.02 15.85 4.66
N ASN A 103 -5.29 15.01 3.66
CA ASN A 103 -6.39 14.06 3.66
C ASN A 103 -5.87 12.70 4.09
N ASP A 104 -6.27 12.29 5.29
CA ASP A 104 -5.81 11.04 5.90
C ASP A 104 -6.82 9.92 5.65
N ILE A 105 -6.46 8.94 4.82
CA ILE A 105 -7.40 7.97 4.27
C ILE A 105 -6.96 6.55 4.65
N CYS A 106 -7.67 5.97 5.61
CA CYS A 106 -7.50 4.57 5.99
C CYS A 106 -8.14 3.66 4.93
N ILE A 107 -7.33 2.80 4.27
CA ILE A 107 -7.80 1.84 3.27
C ILE A 107 -7.99 0.42 3.84
N ASP A 108 -7.96 0.27 5.17
CA ASP A 108 -8.33 -0.99 5.82
C ASP A 108 -9.85 -1.25 5.74
N ASP A 109 -10.64 -0.21 5.52
CA ASP A 109 -12.07 -0.32 5.21
C ASP A 109 -12.26 -0.75 3.75
N PRO A 110 -12.90 -1.92 3.49
CA PRO A 110 -13.19 -2.39 2.15
C PRO A 110 -13.97 -1.39 1.29
N GLU A 111 -14.87 -0.58 1.87
CA GLU A 111 -15.65 0.40 1.12
C GLU A 111 -14.75 1.52 0.60
N VAL A 112 -13.81 1.99 1.42
CA VAL A 112 -12.81 3.00 1.05
C VAL A 112 -11.87 2.45 -0.02
N LEU A 113 -11.40 1.22 0.16
CA LEU A 113 -10.55 0.52 -0.79
C LEU A 113 -11.23 0.40 -2.18
N LEU A 114 -12.51 0.03 -2.23
CA LEU A 114 -13.29 -0.08 -3.47
C LEU A 114 -13.61 1.27 -4.11
N LYS A 115 -13.80 2.31 -3.29
CA LYS A 115 -14.06 3.69 -3.73
C LYS A 115 -12.86 4.27 -4.46
N TYR A 116 -11.67 4.16 -3.88
CA TYR A 116 -10.45 4.74 -4.44
C TYR A 116 -9.69 3.78 -5.36
N GLY A 117 -9.90 2.48 -5.23
CA GLY A 117 -9.27 1.48 -6.07
C GLY A 117 -7.74 1.43 -5.95
N ILE A 118 -7.21 1.95 -4.83
CA ILE A 118 -5.77 1.97 -4.58
C ILE A 118 -5.35 0.60 -4.07
N SER A 119 -4.17 0.13 -4.48
CA SER A 119 -3.62 -1.13 -4.01
C SER A 119 -3.46 -1.12 -2.48
N LEU A 120 -3.48 -2.30 -1.84
CA LEU A 120 -3.36 -2.45 -0.37
C LEU A 120 -2.05 -1.92 0.26
N TRP A 121 -1.22 -1.25 -0.53
CA TRP A 121 0.02 -0.62 -0.12
C TRP A 121 -0.27 0.85 0.21
N SER A 122 0.27 1.33 1.33
CA SER A 122 0.18 2.76 1.66
C SER A 122 0.82 3.58 0.55
N LYS A 123 0.16 4.68 0.14
CA LYS A 123 0.62 5.59 -0.91
C LYS A 123 0.30 7.03 -0.50
N ALA A 124 1.23 7.94 -0.75
CA ALA A 124 1.00 9.37 -0.61
C ALA A 124 0.95 10.02 -1.99
N PHE A 125 0.06 11.00 -2.15
CA PHE A 125 -0.03 11.82 -3.36
C PHE A 125 0.06 13.29 -2.99
N PHE A 126 0.93 14.04 -3.65
CA PHE A 126 1.06 15.49 -3.50
C PHE A 126 0.52 16.16 -4.77
N ASN A 127 -0.51 16.98 -4.64
CA ASN A 127 -1.26 17.58 -5.76
C ASN A 127 -1.67 16.53 -6.82
N GLY A 128 -2.11 15.36 -6.38
CA GLY A 128 -2.54 14.27 -7.26
C GLY A 128 -1.41 13.46 -7.91
N LYS A 129 -0.14 13.82 -7.69
CA LYS A 129 1.01 13.04 -8.18
C LYS A 129 1.53 12.10 -7.10
N PRO A 130 1.85 10.84 -7.40
CA PRO A 130 2.41 9.93 -6.41
C PRO A 130 3.73 10.48 -5.86
N ALA A 131 3.84 10.54 -4.54
CA ALA A 131 5.08 10.88 -3.86
C ALA A 131 5.96 9.62 -3.85
N GLU A 132 6.80 9.50 -4.87
CA GLU A 132 7.73 8.39 -5.02
C GLU A 132 8.96 8.64 -4.14
N PHE A 133 9.13 7.80 -3.11
CA PHE A 133 10.29 7.81 -2.23
C PHE A 133 11.04 6.49 -2.37
N TRP A 134 12.38 6.54 -2.36
CA TRP A 134 13.21 5.35 -2.36
C TRP A 134 13.33 4.80 -0.93
N GLY A 135 12.31 4.08 -0.48
CA GLY A 135 12.21 3.58 0.89
C GLY A 135 11.49 4.55 1.83
N PRO A 136 11.63 4.39 3.16
CA PRO A 136 11.00 5.29 4.13
C PRO A 136 11.64 6.69 4.01
N PRO A 137 10.86 7.73 3.67
CA PRO A 137 11.42 9.06 3.44
C PRO A 137 11.79 9.77 4.74
N GLU A 138 12.91 10.45 4.69
CA GLU A 138 13.31 11.38 5.75
C GLU A 138 12.50 12.67 5.67
N LYS A 139 12.41 13.41 6.79
CA LYS A 139 11.63 14.66 6.86
C LYS A 139 12.08 15.70 5.84
N GLU A 140 13.38 15.76 5.57
CA GLU A 140 13.96 16.73 4.63
C GLU A 140 13.53 16.45 3.18
N GLU A 141 13.52 15.18 2.77
CA GLU A 141 13.02 14.78 1.44
C GLU A 141 11.53 15.12 1.25
N ILE A 142 10.74 15.01 2.32
CA ILE A 142 9.32 15.39 2.29
C ILE A 142 9.17 16.90 2.16
N ARG A 143 9.99 17.70 2.86
CA ARG A 143 9.98 19.17 2.72
C ARG A 143 10.29 19.59 1.30
N ASP A 144 11.37 19.06 0.72
CA ASP A 144 11.78 19.38 -0.65
C ASP A 144 10.64 19.11 -1.65
N LYS A 145 9.94 17.98 -1.48
CA LYS A 145 8.79 17.62 -2.32
C LYS A 145 7.58 18.53 -2.11
N LEU A 146 7.32 18.98 -0.88
CA LEU A 146 6.24 19.93 -0.61
C LEU A 146 6.56 21.33 -1.12
N GLU A 147 7.82 21.77 -1.03
CA GLU A 147 8.29 23.03 -1.61
C GLU A 147 8.17 23.01 -3.13
N GLU A 148 8.63 21.94 -3.79
CA GLU A 148 8.43 21.72 -5.24
C GLU A 148 6.93 21.82 -5.60
N ALA A 149 6.06 21.18 -4.83
CA ALA A 149 4.62 21.22 -5.05
C ALA A 149 3.99 22.62 -4.82
N LEU A 150 4.60 23.48 -3.99
CA LEU A 150 4.18 24.86 -3.74
C LEU A 150 4.64 25.84 -4.83
N GLU A 151 5.77 25.56 -5.49
CA GLU A 151 6.31 26.37 -6.59
C GLU A 151 5.57 26.14 -7.91
N VAL A 152 5.04 24.93 -8.12
CA VAL A 152 4.19 24.59 -9.27
C VAL A 152 2.78 25.17 -9.05
N LYS A 153 2.63 26.49 -9.24
CA LYS A 153 1.35 27.21 -9.28
C LYS A 153 0.84 27.41 -10.71
#